data_AF-A0A7Y2BFG8-F1
#
_entry.id   AF-A0A7Y2BFG8-F1
#
_cell.length_a   1.000
_cell.length_b   1.000
_cell.length_c   1.000
_cell.angle_alpha   90.00
_cell.angle_beta   90.00
_cell.angle_gamma   90.00
#
_symmetry.space_group_name_H-M   'P 1'
#
loop_
_entity.id
_entity.type
_entity.pdbx_description
1 polymer ?
#
loop_
_entity_poly.entity_id
_entity_poly.type
_entity_poly.pdbx_seq_one_letter_code
_entity_poly.pdbx_strand_id
1 'polypeptide(L)'
;MPAAPPHRTRTMRVLNRMGPLLAPRWPSLDSDRIVRAAARAAGSDEFGDPHFLEALPIFFDAIDREADLSWLGRVMCRQSLRGFLQNRFGVYRHRAAHPELVAAPIERPIFIAGFPRTGTTILHNLLAQDPANRAPLAWEVQFPDPPPQSATFDTD
;
A
#
# COMPACT_ATOMS: atom_id res chain seq x y z
N MET A 1 24.84 18.35 -10.98
CA MET A 1 24.18 18.08 -12.28
C MET A 1 22.82 17.48 -11.98
N PRO A 2 21.70 17.98 -12.55
CA PRO A 2 20.41 17.31 -12.39
C PRO A 2 20.49 15.90 -12.97
N ALA A 3 19.87 14.92 -12.31
CA ALA A 3 19.82 13.55 -12.80
C ALA A 3 19.14 13.50 -14.18
N ALA A 4 19.62 12.65 -15.07
CA ALA A 4 18.98 12.44 -16.36
C ALA A 4 17.53 11.95 -16.14
N PRO A 5 16.55 12.44 -16.91
CA PRO A 5 15.17 12.03 -16.72
C PRO A 5 15.03 10.52 -17.00
N PRO A 6 14.19 9.80 -16.22
CA PRO A 6 14.01 8.37 -16.41
C PRO A 6 13.43 8.08 -17.80
N HIS A 7 13.82 6.94 -18.38
CA HIS A 7 13.28 6.51 -19.66
C HIS A 7 11.75 6.35 -19.58
N ARG A 8 11.04 6.96 -20.53
CA ARG A 8 9.57 6.90 -20.63
C ARG A 8 9.17 6.46 -22.03
N THR A 9 8.28 5.47 -22.11
CA THR A 9 7.72 5.01 -23.39
C THR A 9 7.02 6.16 -24.12
N ARG A 10 6.89 6.06 -25.45
CA ARG A 10 6.22 7.10 -26.25
C ARG A 10 4.80 7.37 -25.75
N THR A 11 4.05 6.33 -25.42
CA THR A 11 2.69 6.40 -24.88
C THR A 11 2.64 7.17 -23.55
N MET A 12 3.54 6.87 -22.59
CA MET A 12 3.60 7.59 -21.32
C MET A 12 3.93 9.07 -21.51
N ARG A 13 4.79 9.41 -22.49
CA ARG A 13 5.10 10.82 -22.79
C ARG A 13 3.89 11.57 -23.33
N VAL A 14 3.10 10.93 -24.20
CA VAL A 14 1.85 11.53 -24.72
C VAL A 14 0.84 11.72 -23.60
N LEU A 15 0.59 10.69 -22.78
CA LEU A 15 -0.33 10.79 -21.64
C LEU A 15 0.08 11.89 -20.66
N ASN A 16 1.36 11.99 -20.32
CA ASN A 16 1.86 13.03 -19.42
C ASN A 16 1.77 14.44 -20.00
N ARG A 17 1.78 14.59 -21.34
CA ARG A 17 1.66 15.88 -22.02
C ARG A 17 0.19 16.30 -22.19
N MET A 18 -0.68 15.35 -22.52
CA MET A 18 -2.10 15.63 -22.79
C MET A 18 -2.96 15.63 -21.52
N GLY A 19 -2.66 14.79 -20.54
CA GLY A 19 -3.42 14.66 -19.30
C GLY A 19 -3.65 16.00 -18.59
N PRO A 20 -2.62 16.84 -18.38
CA PRO A 20 -2.81 18.15 -17.77
C PRO A 20 -3.66 19.13 -18.58
N LEU A 21 -3.73 19.00 -19.91
CA LEU A 21 -4.55 19.86 -20.76
C LEU A 21 -6.04 19.54 -20.60
N LEU A 22 -6.35 18.26 -20.40
CA LEU A 22 -7.72 17.78 -20.21
C LEU A 22 -8.17 17.88 -18.74
N ALA A 23 -7.24 17.67 -17.80
CA ALA A 23 -7.54 17.63 -16.38
C ALA A 23 -6.31 18.08 -15.54
N PRO A 24 -6.04 19.39 -15.47
CA PRO A 24 -4.77 19.95 -14.96
C PRO A 24 -4.51 19.67 -13.48
N ARG A 25 -5.57 19.57 -12.68
CA ARG A 25 -5.50 19.29 -11.24
C ARG A 25 -6.05 17.91 -10.87
N TRP A 26 -6.30 17.06 -11.87
CA TRP A 26 -6.81 15.72 -11.65
C TRP A 26 -5.70 14.67 -11.82
N PRO A 27 -5.62 13.69 -10.91
CA PRO A 27 -6.42 13.60 -9.71
C PRO A 27 -5.85 14.44 -8.56
N SER A 28 -6.75 14.98 -7.74
CA SER A 28 -6.38 15.70 -6.52
C SER A 28 -5.72 14.73 -5.53
N LEU A 29 -4.65 15.17 -4.86
CA LEU A 29 -4.00 14.46 -3.75
C LEU A 29 -4.46 15.02 -2.39
N ASP A 30 -5.74 15.37 -2.29
CA ASP A 30 -6.36 15.79 -1.04
C ASP A 30 -6.55 14.59 -0.11
N SER A 31 -5.92 14.66 1.07
CA SER A 31 -5.87 13.56 2.05
C SER A 31 -7.27 13.12 2.48
N ASP A 32 -8.09 14.07 2.91
CA ASP A 32 -9.48 13.85 3.34
C ASP A 32 -10.33 13.13 2.29
N ARG A 33 -10.26 13.55 1.02
CA ARG A 33 -10.97 12.90 -0.08
C ARG A 33 -10.49 11.47 -0.30
N ILE A 34 -9.20 11.21 -0.14
CA ILE A 34 -8.62 9.87 -0.34
C ILE A 34 -9.00 8.97 0.83
N VAL A 35 -8.92 9.45 2.07
CA VAL A 35 -9.38 8.75 3.28
C VAL A 35 -10.86 8.37 3.16
N ARG A 36 -11.75 9.34 2.83
CA ARG A 36 -13.18 9.05 2.61
C ARG A 36 -13.45 8.11 1.44
N ALA A 37 -12.62 8.14 0.40
CA ALA A 37 -12.76 7.21 -0.72
C ALA A 37 -12.33 5.78 -0.33
N ALA A 38 -11.26 5.66 0.45
CA ALA A 38 -10.80 4.38 0.98
C ALA A 38 -11.79 3.78 1.96
N ALA A 39 -12.38 4.57 2.88
CA ALA A 39 -13.37 4.09 3.84
C ALA A 39 -14.62 3.52 3.14
N ARG A 40 -15.11 4.24 2.12
CA ARG A 40 -16.20 3.75 1.28
C ARG A 40 -15.85 2.47 0.52
N ALA A 41 -14.63 2.36 0.01
CA ALA A 41 -14.18 1.17 -0.71
C ALA A 41 -14.01 -0.05 0.23
N ALA A 42 -13.59 0.19 1.48
CA ALA A 42 -13.47 -0.85 2.50
C ALA A 42 -14.80 -1.20 3.18
N GLY A 43 -15.84 -0.39 2.98
CA GLY A 43 -17.11 -0.53 3.68
C GLY A 43 -17.02 -0.24 5.19
N SER A 44 -15.97 0.45 5.64
CA SER A 44 -15.72 0.77 7.05
C SER A 44 -14.76 1.95 7.17
N ASP A 45 -14.94 2.72 8.24
CA ASP A 45 -14.04 3.77 8.71
C ASP A 45 -13.23 3.34 9.95
N GLU A 46 -13.27 2.06 10.32
CA GLU A 46 -12.49 1.49 11.42
C GLU A 46 -11.02 1.39 11.00
N PHE A 47 -10.12 1.98 11.77
CA PHE A 47 -8.69 2.08 11.42
C PHE A 47 -7.75 1.84 12.59
N GLY A 48 -8.30 1.47 13.74
CA GLY A 48 -7.57 1.31 15.00
C GLY A 48 -6.90 2.59 15.44
N ASP A 49 -5.59 2.54 15.61
CA ASP A 49 -4.79 3.67 16.10
C ASP A 49 -4.94 4.90 15.18
N PRO A 50 -5.44 6.06 15.67
CA PRO A 50 -5.60 7.28 14.89
C PRO A 50 -4.29 8.02 14.60
N HIS A 51 -3.15 7.63 15.19
CA HIS A 51 -1.90 8.40 15.11
C HIS A 51 -1.44 8.70 13.67
N PHE A 52 -1.72 7.80 12.72
CA PHE A 52 -1.39 8.02 11.30
C PHE A 52 -2.14 9.22 10.67
N LEU A 53 -3.31 9.60 11.21
CA LEU A 53 -4.09 10.74 10.72
C LEU A 53 -3.37 12.07 10.90
N GLU A 54 -2.47 12.19 11.88
CA GLU A 54 -1.64 13.38 12.10
C GLU A 54 -0.54 13.51 11.02
N ALA A 55 0.12 12.40 10.70
CA ALA A 55 1.21 12.36 9.73
C ALA A 55 0.71 12.39 8.27
N LEU A 56 -0.51 11.92 8.01
CA LEU A 56 -1.07 11.80 6.66
C LEU A 56 -1.12 13.13 5.88
N PRO A 57 -1.66 14.23 6.42
CA PRO A 57 -1.65 15.52 5.73
C PRO A 57 -0.24 16.00 5.35
N ILE A 58 0.73 15.80 6.26
CA ILE A 58 2.14 16.17 6.03
C ILE A 58 2.71 15.35 4.86
N PHE A 59 2.47 14.04 4.86
CA PHE A 59 2.92 13.16 3.80
C PHE A 59 2.29 13.49 2.44
N PHE A 60 0.99 13.81 2.41
CA PHE A 60 0.28 14.14 1.17
C PHE A 60 0.72 15.49 0.61
N ASP A 61 0.96 16.49 1.47
CA ASP A 61 1.53 17.78 1.06
C ASP A 61 2.93 17.62 0.47
N ALA A 62 3.80 16.83 1.11
CA ALA A 62 5.13 16.54 0.59
C ALA A 62 5.08 15.84 -0.79
N ILE A 63 4.17 14.88 -0.98
CA ILE A 63 3.97 14.24 -2.29
C ILE A 63 3.50 15.27 -3.33
N ASP A 64 2.55 16.14 -2.99
CA ASP A 64 1.97 17.08 -3.95
C ASP A 64 2.97 18.16 -4.38
N ARG A 65 3.85 18.58 -3.47
CA ARG A 65 4.76 19.72 -3.65
C ARG A 65 6.19 19.35 -4.02
N GLU A 66 6.69 18.21 -3.54
CA GLU A 66 8.14 17.90 -3.59
C GLU A 66 8.47 16.70 -4.47
N ALA A 67 7.53 15.77 -4.68
CA ALA A 67 7.82 14.51 -5.37
C ALA A 67 7.95 14.60 -6.92
N ASP A 68 7.82 15.80 -7.51
CA ASP A 68 7.89 16.07 -8.96
C ASP A 68 7.12 15.04 -9.81
N LEU A 69 5.88 14.75 -9.39
CA LEU A 69 5.07 13.73 -10.05
C LEU A 69 4.60 14.20 -11.42
N SER A 70 4.89 13.38 -12.45
CA SER A 70 4.19 13.48 -13.72
C SER A 70 2.68 13.28 -13.55
N TRP A 71 1.88 13.68 -14.54
CA TRP A 71 0.42 13.50 -14.50
C TRP A 71 0.01 12.04 -14.25
N LEU A 72 0.61 11.09 -14.99
CA LEU A 72 0.37 9.66 -14.77
C LEU A 72 0.90 9.20 -13.41
N GLY A 73 2.02 9.77 -12.94
CA GLY A 73 2.54 9.53 -11.60
C GLY A 73 1.57 9.92 -10.50
N ARG A 74 0.87 11.06 -10.64
CA ARG A 74 -0.21 11.50 -9.73
C ARG A 74 -1.37 10.50 -9.72
N VAL A 75 -1.76 9.99 -10.88
CA VAL A 75 -2.82 8.95 -11.00
C VAL A 75 -2.42 7.69 -10.24
N MET A 76 -1.23 7.16 -10.50
CA MET A 76 -0.75 5.93 -9.85
C MET A 76 -0.57 6.12 -8.35
N CYS A 77 0.03 7.24 -7.93
CA CYS A 77 0.24 7.56 -6.52
C CYS A 77 -1.10 7.62 -5.75
N ARG A 78 -2.09 8.35 -6.27
CA ARG A 78 -3.43 8.38 -5.66
C ARG A 78 -4.03 6.99 -5.52
N GLN A 79 -3.92 6.16 -6.55
CA GLN A 79 -4.47 4.80 -6.54
C GLN A 79 -3.79 3.95 -5.46
N SER A 80 -2.46 4.02 -5.33
CA SER A 80 -1.70 3.33 -4.30
C SER A 80 -2.06 3.80 -2.89
N LEU A 81 -2.09 5.12 -2.65
CA LEU A 81 -2.45 5.70 -1.35
C LEU A 81 -3.85 5.28 -0.91
N ARG A 82 -4.82 5.33 -1.84
CA ARG A 82 -6.18 4.84 -1.58
C ARG A 82 -6.18 3.36 -1.24
N GLY A 83 -5.43 2.54 -1.97
CA GLY A 83 -5.31 1.10 -1.73
C GLY A 83 -4.73 0.78 -0.35
N PHE A 84 -3.66 1.46 0.06
CA PHE A 84 -3.08 1.26 1.40
C PHE A 84 -4.06 1.61 2.53
N LEU A 85 -4.81 2.71 2.39
CA LEU A 85 -5.83 3.10 3.36
C LEU A 85 -7.02 2.13 3.34
N GLN A 86 -7.43 1.67 2.17
CA GLN A 86 -8.49 0.65 2.03
C GLN A 86 -8.09 -0.64 2.75
N ASN A 87 -6.85 -1.10 2.57
CA ASN A 87 -6.33 -2.28 3.26
C ASN A 87 -6.32 -2.08 4.78
N ARG A 88 -5.88 -0.91 5.27
CA ARG A 88 -5.92 -0.59 6.70
C ARG A 88 -7.34 -0.72 7.24
N PHE A 89 -8.31 -0.10 6.56
CA PHE A 89 -9.71 -0.15 7.00
C PHE A 89 -10.31 -1.56 6.93
N GLY A 90 -10.00 -2.32 5.88
CA GLY A 90 -10.42 -3.72 5.77
C GLY A 90 -9.88 -4.59 6.90
N VAL A 91 -8.58 -4.49 7.19
CA VAL A 91 -7.94 -5.25 8.27
C VAL A 91 -8.54 -4.90 9.64
N TYR A 92 -8.76 -3.62 9.93
CA TYR A 92 -9.32 -3.21 11.22
C TYR A 92 -10.81 -3.53 11.34
N ARG A 93 -11.58 -3.42 10.26
CA ARG A 93 -12.96 -3.94 10.17
C ARG A 93 -13.00 -5.43 10.48
N HIS A 94 -12.13 -6.23 9.85
CA HIS A 94 -12.05 -7.67 10.10
C HIS A 94 -11.66 -7.96 11.55
N ARG A 95 -10.65 -7.29 12.08
CA ARG A 95 -10.23 -7.40 13.49
C ARG A 95 -11.35 -7.05 14.48
N ALA A 96 -12.14 -6.02 14.19
CA ALA A 96 -13.26 -5.63 15.06
C ALA A 96 -14.38 -6.70 15.06
N ALA A 97 -14.58 -7.38 13.93
CA ALA A 97 -15.53 -8.50 13.82
C ALA A 97 -15.01 -9.80 14.45
N HIS A 98 -13.69 -9.93 14.63
CA HIS A 98 -13.02 -11.14 15.10
C HIS A 98 -12.06 -10.85 16.28
N PRO A 99 -12.59 -10.42 17.45
CA PRO A 99 -11.77 -10.07 18.61
C PRO A 99 -10.90 -11.23 19.12
N GLU A 100 -11.30 -12.48 18.88
CA GLU A 100 -10.53 -13.69 19.20
C GLU A 100 -9.14 -13.72 18.54
N LEU A 101 -8.98 -13.10 17.36
CA LEU A 101 -7.71 -13.05 16.64
C LEU A 101 -6.66 -12.21 17.39
N VAL A 102 -7.09 -11.26 18.22
CA VAL A 102 -6.19 -10.39 19.00
C VAL A 102 -5.51 -11.17 20.13
N ALA A 103 -6.13 -12.25 20.61
CA ALA A 103 -5.58 -13.07 21.69
C ALA A 103 -4.61 -14.15 21.20
N ALA A 104 -4.54 -14.41 19.89
CA ALA A 104 -3.68 -15.45 19.33
C ALA A 104 -2.18 -15.08 19.49
N PRO A 105 -1.37 -15.92 20.16
CA PRO A 105 0.05 -15.64 20.32
C PRO A 105 0.82 -15.85 19.01
N ILE A 106 1.75 -14.93 18.71
CA ILE A 106 2.76 -15.12 17.65
C ILE A 106 4.06 -15.53 18.33
N GLU A 107 4.33 -16.83 18.34
CA GLU A 107 5.47 -17.40 19.04
C GLU A 107 6.75 -17.32 18.20
N ARG A 108 7.81 -16.75 18.79
CA ARG A 108 9.18 -16.74 18.21
C ARG A 108 9.25 -16.23 16.76
N PRO A 109 8.68 -15.05 16.43
CA PRO A 109 8.74 -14.50 15.07
C PRO A 109 10.18 -14.20 14.64
N ILE A 110 10.50 -14.47 13.38
CA ILE A 110 11.78 -14.12 12.75
C ILE A 110 11.60 -12.83 11.96
N PHE A 111 12.42 -11.82 12.29
CA PHE A 111 12.48 -10.57 11.54
C PHE A 111 13.79 -10.47 10.76
N ILE A 112 13.69 -10.14 9.47
CA ILE A 112 14.83 -9.83 8.63
C ILE A 112 14.90 -8.32 8.45
N ALA A 113 15.99 -7.71 8.89
CA ALA A 113 16.26 -6.29 8.72
C ALA A 113 17.64 -6.08 8.09
N GLY A 114 17.78 -5.07 7.25
CA GLY A 114 19.02 -4.75 6.57
C GLY A 114 18.81 -3.71 5.47
N PHE A 115 19.92 -3.18 4.92
CA PHE A 115 19.83 -2.24 3.81
C PHE A 115 19.30 -2.93 2.54
N PRO A 116 18.63 -2.18 1.64
CA PRO A 116 18.28 -2.71 0.35
C PRO A 116 19.53 -3.25 -0.35
N ARG A 117 19.38 -4.37 -1.06
CA ARG A 117 20.44 -5.04 -1.85
C ARG A 117 21.55 -5.73 -1.03
N THR A 118 21.27 -6.11 0.22
CA THR A 118 22.21 -6.87 1.09
C THR A 118 21.89 -8.37 1.22
N GLY A 119 21.06 -8.91 0.32
CA GLY A 119 20.67 -10.32 0.36
C GLY A 119 19.48 -10.65 1.29
N THR A 120 18.80 -9.64 1.84
CA THR A 120 17.59 -9.86 2.66
C THR A 120 16.50 -10.63 1.91
N THR A 121 16.34 -10.41 0.60
CA THR A 121 15.38 -11.14 -0.24
C THR A 121 15.71 -12.63 -0.38
N ILE A 122 16.98 -12.99 -0.63
CA ILE A 122 17.36 -14.41 -0.74
C ILE A 122 17.20 -15.11 0.61
N LEU A 123 17.58 -14.45 1.70
CA LEU A 123 17.39 -14.98 3.05
C LEU A 123 15.91 -15.19 3.38
N HIS A 124 15.04 -14.22 3.05
CA HIS A 124 13.60 -14.35 3.23
C HIS A 124 13.05 -15.56 2.48
N ASN A 125 13.40 -15.70 1.20
CA ASN A 125 12.92 -16.80 0.37
C ASN A 125 13.40 -18.17 0.86
N LEU A 126 14.64 -18.25 1.37
CA LEU A 126 15.19 -19.48 1.93
C LEU A 126 14.45 -19.90 3.21
N LEU A 127 14.23 -18.98 4.15
CA LEU A 127 13.48 -19.29 5.37
C LEU A 127 12.03 -19.64 5.11
N ALA A 128 11.42 -19.06 4.06
CA ALA A 128 10.06 -19.36 3.64
C ALA A 128 9.90 -20.76 3.00
N GLN A 129 10.98 -21.49 2.70
CA GLN A 129 10.89 -22.86 2.19
C GLN A 129 10.58 -23.90 3.29
N ASP A 130 10.79 -23.56 4.56
CA ASP A 130 10.47 -24.45 5.68
C ASP A 130 8.95 -24.49 5.89
N PRO A 131 8.28 -25.65 5.77
CA PRO A 131 6.84 -25.77 6.00
C PRO A 131 6.39 -25.40 7.42
N ALA A 132 7.30 -25.38 8.40
CA ALA A 132 7.02 -24.92 9.75
C ALA A 132 6.98 -23.37 9.86
N ASN A 133 7.47 -22.65 8.85
CA ASN A 133 7.46 -21.20 8.79
C ASN A 133 6.28 -20.69 7.96
N ARG A 134 5.63 -19.63 8.45
CA ARG A 134 4.64 -18.88 7.69
C ARG A 134 5.17 -17.50 7.30
N ALA A 135 5.63 -17.37 6.06
CA ALA A 135 6.03 -16.09 5.49
C ALA A 135 4.86 -15.45 4.71
N PRO A 136 4.58 -14.14 4.86
CA PRO A 136 3.52 -13.47 4.12
C PRO A 136 3.84 -13.43 2.63
N LEU A 137 2.89 -13.85 1.80
CA LEU A 137 3.00 -13.79 0.35
C LEU A 137 2.77 -12.37 -0.14
N ALA A 138 3.37 -12.01 -1.27
CA ALA A 138 3.25 -10.66 -1.83
C ALA A 138 1.78 -10.24 -2.05
N TRP A 139 0.94 -11.18 -2.49
CA TRP A 139 -0.49 -10.92 -2.71
C TRP A 139 -1.25 -10.69 -1.40
N GLU A 140 -0.90 -11.39 -0.31
CA GLU A 140 -1.54 -11.23 1.00
C GLU A 140 -1.22 -9.86 1.61
N VAL A 141 0.00 -9.39 1.42
CA VAL A 141 0.39 -8.04 1.84
C VAL A 141 -0.32 -6.98 0.98
N GLN A 142 -0.50 -7.26 -0.31
CA GLN A 142 -1.15 -6.33 -1.24
C GLN A 142 -2.67 -6.27 -1.05
N PHE A 143 -3.30 -7.39 -0.70
CA PHE A 143 -4.76 -7.56 -0.56
C PHE A 143 -5.08 -8.41 0.69
N PRO A 144 -4.90 -7.86 1.91
CA PRO A 144 -5.04 -8.61 3.15
C PRO A 144 -6.50 -8.85 3.61
N ASP A 145 -7.47 -8.20 2.97
CA ASP A 145 -8.89 -8.32 3.29
C ASP A 145 -9.69 -8.66 2.01
N PRO A 146 -10.47 -9.75 2.00
CA PRO A 146 -10.59 -10.76 3.06
C PRO A 146 -9.31 -11.59 3.24
N PRO A 147 -9.04 -12.13 4.45
CA PRO A 147 -7.91 -13.04 4.64
C PRO A 147 -8.15 -14.38 3.94
N PRO A 148 -7.09 -15.07 3.49
CA PRO A 148 -7.22 -16.42 2.92
C PRO A 148 -7.82 -17.40 3.92
N GLN A 149 -8.57 -18.37 3.41
CA GLN A 149 -9.03 -19.47 4.24
C GLN A 149 -7.98 -20.58 4.26
N SER A 150 -7.75 -21.17 5.44
CA SER A 150 -6.77 -22.27 5.56
C SER A 150 -7.10 -23.47 4.65
N ALA A 151 -8.38 -23.70 4.35
CA ALA A 151 -8.83 -24.82 3.53
C ALA A 151 -8.60 -24.61 2.02
N THR A 152 -8.57 -23.36 1.55
CA THR A 152 -8.47 -23.01 0.13
C THR A 152 -7.26 -22.14 -0.17
N PHE A 153 -6.29 -22.10 0.76
CA PHE A 153 -5.12 -21.24 0.73
C PHE A 153 -4.35 -21.25 -0.60
N ASP A 154 -4.20 -22.43 -1.22
CA ASP A 154 -3.47 -22.60 -2.48
C ASP A 154 -4.27 -22.20 -3.74
N THR A 155 -5.56 -21.87 -3.57
CA THR A 155 -6.52 -21.64 -4.67
C THR A 155 -7.31 -20.33 -4.57
N ASP A 156 -7.15 -19.58 -3.47
CA ASP A 156 -7.79 -18.27 -3.24
C ASP A 156 -7.19 -17.14 -4.10
#